data_AF-A0A7V3H6M1-F1
#
_entry.id   AF-A0A7V3H6M1-F1
#
_cell.length_a   1.000
_cell.length_b   1.000
_cell.length_c   1.000
_cell.angle_alpha   90.00
_cell.angle_beta   90.00
_cell.angle_gamma   90.00
#
_symmetry.space_group_name_H-M   'P 1'
#
loop_
_entity.id
_entity.type
_entity.pdbx_description
1 polymer ?
#
loop_
_entity_poly.entity_id
_entity_poly.type
_entity_poly.pdbx_seq_one_letter_code
_entity_poly.pdbx_strand_id
1 'polypeptide(L)' 'MQLTITGRNLEVTEALRNYAAEKLGKVEKFLDGITAAHVVLSVE' A
#
# COMPACT_ATOMS: atom_id res chain seq x y z
N MET A 1 8.40 2.15 8.55
CA MET A 1 7.19 2.63 7.86
C MET A 1 5.96 1.88 8.37
N GLN A 2 4.93 2.58 8.82
CA GLN A 2 3.65 2.00 9.22
C GLN A 2 2.71 1.94 8.01
N LEU A 3 2.40 0.73 7.51
CA LEU A 3 1.60 0.54 6.30
C LEU A 3 0.14 0.24 6.66
N THR A 4 -0.76 1.12 6.26
CA THR A 4 -2.21 0.92 6.39
C THR A 4 -2.81 0.71 5.00
N ILE A 5 -3.58 -0.36 4.81
CA ILE A 5 -4.24 -0.67 3.53
C ILE A 5 -5.74 -0.70 3.76
N THR A 6 -6.49 0.08 2.98
CA THR A 6 -7.94 0.20 3.07
C THR A 6 -8.57 -0.13 1.73
N GLY A 7 -9.51 -1.07 1.70
CA GLY A 7 -10.34 -1.35 0.53
C GLY A 7 -11.64 -0.55 0.61
N ARG A 8 -11.96 0.22 -0.43
CA ARG A 8 -13.25 0.90 -0.57
C ARG A 8 -14.21 -0.03 -1.30
N ASN A 9 -15.21 -0.53 -0.56
CA ASN A 9 -16.23 -1.44 -1.09
C ASN A 9 -15.66 -2.76 -1.66
N LEU A 10 -14.45 -3.15 -1.24
CA LEU A 10 -13.74 -4.35 -1.69
C LEU A 10 -13.04 -5.02 -0.51
N GLU A 11 -13.02 -6.35 -0.53
CA GLU A 11 -12.19 -7.14 0.38
C GLU A 11 -10.72 -7.17 -0.08
N VAL A 12 -9.82 -6.71 0.77
CA VAL A 12 -8.39 -6.67 0.47
C VAL A 12 -7.78 -8.05 0.70
N THR A 13 -7.58 -8.80 -0.39
CA THR A 13 -6.90 -10.10 -0.39
C THR A 13 -5.40 -9.95 -0.13
N GLU A 14 -4.74 -11.03 0.29
CA GLU A 14 -3.28 -11.05 0.50
C GLU A 14 -2.50 -10.71 -0.78
N ALA A 15 -2.99 -11.16 -1.94
CA ALA A 15 -2.38 -10.83 -3.23
C ALA A 15 -2.37 -9.31 -3.50
N LEU A 16 -3.46 -8.61 -3.17
CA LEU A 16 -3.54 -7.16 -3.30
C LEU A 16 -2.62 -6.43 -2.32
N ARG A 17 -2.48 -6.95 -1.09
CA ARG A 17 -1.53 -6.42 -0.10
C ARG A 17 -0.09 -6.54 -0.57
N ASN A 18 0.29 -7.71 -1.05
CA ASN A 18 1.64 -7.96 -1.57
C ASN A 18 1.94 -7.07 -2.77
N TYR A 19 0.98 -6.92 -3.69
CA TYR A 19 1.13 -6.02 -4.83
C TYR A 19 1.36 -4.56 -4.39
N ALA A 20 0.55 -4.07 -3.44
CA ALA A 20 0.71 -2.71 -2.92
C ALA A 20 2.06 -2.51 -2.21
N ALA A 21 2.51 -3.49 -1.43
CA ALA A 21 3.80 -3.46 -0.74
C ALA A 21 4.99 -3.45 -1.73
N GLU A 22 4.94 -4.28 -2.79
CA GLU A 22 5.99 -4.26 -3.82
C GLU A 22 6.08 -2.91 -4.54
N LYS A 23 4.95 -2.25 -4.79
CA LYS A 23 4.94 -0.91 -5.39
C LYS A 23 5.53 0.13 -4.43
N LEU A 24 5.16 0.07 -3.15
CA LEU A 24 5.72 0.93 -2.11
C LEU A 24 7.23 0.75 -1.96
N GLY A 25 7.74 -0.48 -2.02
CA GLY A 25 9.18 -0.73 -1.95
C GLY A 25 9.99 -0.11 -3.09
N LYS A 26 9.36 0.22 -4.23
CA LYS A 26 10.00 1.02 -5.29
C LYS A 26 10.07 2.49 -4.91
N VAL A 27 9.03 3.00 -4.25
CA VAL A 27 8.89 4.40 -3.82
C VAL A 27 9.81 4.70 -2.63
N GLU A 28 9.92 3.76 -1.68
CA GLU A 28 10.84 3.86 -0.53
C GLU A 28 12.30 4.06 -0.95
N LYS A 29 12.72 3.56 -2.13
CA LYS A 29 14.09 3.79 -2.64
C LYS A 29 14.39 5.24 -3.00
N PHE A 30 13.37 6.06 -3.22
CA PHE A 30 13.51 7.47 -3.59
C PHE A 30 13.13 8.43 -2.47
N LEU A 31 12.56 7.92 -1.38
CA LEU A 31 12.04 8.70 -0.27
C LEU A 31 12.65 8.18 1.03
N ASP A 32 13.64 8.92 1.52
CA ASP A 32 14.28 8.63 2.80
C ASP A 32 13.40 9.14 3.96
N GLY A 33 13.21 8.32 4.99
CA GLY A 33 12.49 8.72 6.21
C GLY A 33 10.96 8.54 6.21
N ILE A 34 10.39 7.64 5.39
CA ILE A 34 8.94 7.41 5.42
C ILE A 34 8.52 6.75 6.75
N THR A 35 7.75 7.51 7.54
CA THR A 35 7.20 7.04 8.82
C THR A 35 5.90 6.27 8.65
N ALA A 36 5.02 6.68 7.73
CA ALA A 36 3.74 6.04 7.47
C ALA A 36 3.34 6.08 5.98
N ALA A 37 2.63 5.05 5.54
CA ALA A 37 2.06 4.95 4.19
C ALA A 37 0.61 4.45 4.29
N HIS A 38 -0.31 5.14 3.61
CA HIS A 38 -1.73 4.76 3.54
C HIS A 38 -2.12 4.48 2.10
N VAL A 39 -2.58 3.25 1.85
CA VAL A 39 -2.98 2.77 0.52
C VAL A 39 -4.48 2.55 0.50
N VAL A 40 -5.18 3.24 -0.40
CA VAL A 40 -6.63 3.06 -0.61
C VAL A 40 -6.86 2.38 -1.94
N LEU A 41 -7.43 1.18 -1.91
CA LEU A 41 -7.80 0.41 -3.10
C LEU A 41 -9.29 0.62 -3.37
N SER A 42 -9.65 1.01 -4.59
CA SER A 42 -11.04 1.15 -5.03
C SER A 42 -11.20 0.48 -6.39
N VAL A 43 -12.38 -0.10 -6.65
CA VAL A 43 -12.77 -0.60 -7.97
C VAL A 43 -13.78 0.37 -8.57
N GLU A 44 -13.59 0.71 -9.84
CA GLU A 44 -14.49 1.53 -10.66
C GLU A 44 -14.88 0.74 -11.90
#